data_AF-A0A6U4P016-F1
#
_entry.id   AF-A0A6U4P016-F1
#
_cell.length_a   1.000
_cell.length_b   1.000
_cell.length_c   1.000
_cell.angle_alpha   90.00
_cell.angle_beta   90.00
_cell.angle_gamma   90.00
#
_symmetry.space_group_name_H-M   'P 1'
#
loop_
_entity.id
_entity.type
_entity.pdbx_description
1 polymer ?
#
loop_
_entity_poly.entity_id
_entity_poly.type
_entity_poly.pdbx_seq_one_letter_code
_entity_poly.pdbx_strand_id
1 'polypeptide(L)'
;EGAVGKWFGTWFEVNSDMLLGDCGVGSSEEWLRRLAEQPTRSVSTGPASMALIDPREVAHQIVEGRLEVVQAWVSWLEGDAVASGHTEIMRTLLTQSMDG
;
A
#
# COMPACT_ATOMS: atom_id res chain seq x y z
N GLU A 1 -12.87 -14.64 -6.82
CA GLU A 1 -12.26 -13.87 -5.71
C GLU A 1 -12.88 -14.30 -4.39
N GLY A 2 -12.06 -14.41 -3.34
CA GLY A 2 -12.56 -14.68 -1.97
C GLY A 2 -13.25 -13.45 -1.37
N ALA A 3 -14.09 -13.67 -0.35
CA ALA A 3 -14.88 -12.58 0.25
C ALA A 3 -14.04 -11.45 0.88
N VAL A 4 -12.83 -11.76 1.33
CA VAL A 4 -11.85 -10.75 1.80
C VAL A 4 -11.45 -9.81 0.66
N GLY A 5 -11.05 -10.37 -0.49
CA GLY A 5 -10.67 -9.59 -1.68
C GLY A 5 -11.84 -8.76 -2.22
N LYS A 6 -13.05 -9.30 -2.17
CA LYS A 6 -14.26 -8.58 -2.59
C LYS A 6 -14.57 -7.38 -1.69
N TRP A 7 -14.47 -7.55 -0.37
CA TRP A 7 -14.62 -6.46 0.59
C TRP A 7 -13.57 -5.37 0.35
N PHE A 8 -12.30 -5.77 0.30
CA PHE A 8 -11.20 -4.83 0.13
C PHE A 8 -11.32 -4.08 -1.20
N GLY A 9 -11.67 -4.78 -2.29
CA GLY A 9 -11.90 -4.18 -3.60
C GLY A 9 -13.00 -3.11 -3.58
N THR A 10 -14.15 -3.41 -2.98
CA THR A 10 -15.23 -2.41 -2.85
C THR A 10 -14.80 -1.22 -1.98
N TRP A 11 -14.09 -1.46 -0.88
CA TRP A 11 -13.60 -0.36 -0.04
C TRP A 11 -12.56 0.49 -0.78
N PHE A 12 -11.65 -0.15 -1.53
CA PHE A 12 -10.63 0.49 -2.34
C PHE A 12 -11.26 1.40 -3.40
N GLU A 13 -12.23 0.91 -4.17
CA GLU A 13 -12.90 1.71 -5.21
C GLU A 13 -13.48 3.02 -4.66
N VAL A 14 -14.12 2.97 -3.49
CA VAL A 14 -14.75 4.13 -2.84
C VAL A 14 -13.73 5.16 -2.33
N ASN A 15 -12.51 4.73 -1.98
CA ASN A 15 -11.49 5.59 -1.36
C ASN A 15 -10.27 5.82 -2.28
N SER A 16 -10.31 5.34 -3.52
CA SER A 16 -9.16 5.35 -4.45
C SER A 16 -8.82 6.74 -4.97
N ASP A 17 -9.78 7.66 -4.95
CA ASP A 17 -9.60 9.07 -5.30
C ASP A 17 -8.55 9.76 -4.41
N MET A 18 -8.43 9.32 -3.16
CA MET A 18 -7.44 9.82 -2.21
C MET A 18 -6.01 9.43 -2.55
N LEU A 19 -5.79 8.46 -3.45
CA LEU A 19 -4.47 8.06 -3.91
C LEU A 19 -4.02 8.84 -5.14
N LEU A 20 -4.90 9.66 -5.74
CA LEU A 20 -4.60 10.44 -6.92
C LEU A 20 -3.96 11.78 -6.54
N GLY A 21 -2.84 12.10 -7.19
CA GLY A 21 -2.28 13.46 -7.18
C GLY A 21 -1.07 13.69 -6.28
N ASP A 22 -0.62 12.68 -5.55
CA ASP A 22 0.67 12.73 -4.86
C ASP A 22 1.51 11.53 -5.31
N CYS A 23 2.82 11.69 -5.44
CA CYS A 23 3.73 10.61 -5.86
C CYS A 23 3.89 9.54 -4.75
N GLY A 24 2.83 9.22 -4.02
CA GLY A 24 2.81 8.34 -2.85
C GLY A 24 3.07 9.04 -1.52
N VAL A 25 3.34 10.36 -1.50
CA VAL A 25 3.73 11.09 -0.29
C VAL A 25 2.48 11.79 0.30
N GLY A 26 2.18 11.63 1.59
CA GLY A 26 1.06 12.31 2.27
C GLY A 26 -0.36 11.77 1.99
N SER A 27 -0.83 11.72 0.74
CA SER A 27 -2.20 11.29 0.41
C SER A 27 -2.48 9.81 0.74
N SER A 28 -1.41 9.00 0.73
CA SER A 28 -1.43 7.59 1.13
C SER A 28 -1.57 7.37 2.65
N GLU A 29 -1.12 8.29 3.50
CA GLU A 29 -1.19 8.12 4.96
C GLU A 29 -2.62 8.24 5.46
N GLU A 30 -3.33 9.27 5.00
CA GLU A 30 -4.75 9.46 5.33
C GLU A 30 -5.60 8.28 4.84
N TRP A 31 -5.28 7.75 3.65
CA TRP A 31 -5.95 6.57 3.11
C TRP A 31 -5.71 5.32 3.99
N LEU A 32 -4.47 5.08 4.39
CA LEU A 32 -4.11 3.97 5.31
C LEU A 32 -4.76 4.15 6.68
N ARG A 33 -4.83 5.38 7.19
CA ARG A 33 -5.50 5.70 8.45
C ARG A 33 -6.98 5.37 8.39
N ARG A 34 -7.68 5.79 7.32
CA ARG A 34 -9.10 5.47 7.11
C ARG A 34 -9.38 3.98 6.97
N LEU A 35 -8.44 3.22 6.38
CA LEU A 35 -8.50 1.77 6.34
C LEU A 35 -8.39 1.18 7.75
N ALA A 36 -7.38 1.60 8.52
CA ALA A 36 -7.12 1.12 9.88
C ALA A 36 -8.22 1.48 10.89
N GLU A 37 -8.97 2.55 10.62
CA GLU A 37 -10.14 2.99 11.41
C GLU A 37 -11.43 2.22 11.08
N GLN A 38 -11.44 1.39 10.02
CA GLN A 38 -12.59 0.56 9.72
C GLN A 38 -12.83 -0.47 10.84
N PRO A 39 -14.11 -0.80 11.14
CA PRO A 39 -14.40 -1.85 12.10
C PRO A 39 -13.96 -3.23 11.58
N THR A 40 -13.45 -4.04 12.51
CA THR A 40 -13.25 -5.49 12.31
C THR A 40 -14.57 -6.12 11.87
N ARG A 41 -14.51 -6.99 10.85
CA ARG A 41 -15.71 -7.58 10.25
C ARG A 41 -15.52 -9.06 9.95
N SER A 42 -16.58 -9.84 10.05
CA SER A 42 -16.58 -11.22 9.59
C SER A 42 -17.06 -11.31 8.14
N VAL A 43 -16.35 -12.06 7.31
CA VAL A 43 -16.79 -12.39 5.95
C VAL A 43 -16.94 -13.90 5.79
N SER A 44 -17.99 -14.34 5.11
CA SER A 44 -18.14 -15.74 4.74
C SER A 44 -17.10 -16.12 3.69
N THR A 45 -16.26 -17.10 3.97
CA THR A 45 -15.29 -17.69 3.01
C THR A 45 -15.83 -18.97 2.38
N GLY A 46 -17.07 -19.35 2.70
CA GLY A 46 -17.76 -20.52 2.17
C GLY A 46 -18.93 -20.98 3.05
N PRO A 47 -19.57 -22.11 2.71
CA PRO A 47 -20.80 -22.59 3.36
C PRO A 47 -20.70 -22.86 4.88
N ALA A 48 -19.49 -23.02 5.41
CA ALA A 48 -19.24 -23.30 6.83
C ALA A 48 -17.99 -22.58 7.37
N SER A 49 -17.44 -21.62 6.63
CA SER A 49 -16.18 -20.96 6.97
C SER A 49 -16.36 -19.45 7.00
N MET A 50 -15.76 -18.82 8.01
CA MET A 50 -15.77 -17.39 8.24
C MET A 50 -14.34 -16.92 8.47
N ALA A 51 -13.97 -15.82 7.81
CA ALA A 51 -12.74 -15.10 8.11
C ALA A 51 -13.05 -13.83 8.88
N LEU A 52 -12.24 -13.55 9.90
CA LEU A 52 -12.19 -12.25 10.53
C LEU A 52 -11.25 -11.37 9.72
N ILE A 53 -11.71 -10.20 9.30
CA ILE A 53 -10.88 -9.18 8.70
C ILE A 53 -10.60 -8.14 9.77
N ASP A 54 -9.33 -7.97 10.11
CA ASP A 54 -8.84 -6.83 10.87
C ASP A 54 -8.26 -5.80 9.89
N PRO A 55 -8.94 -4.66 9.67
CA PRO A 55 -8.47 -3.63 8.75
C PRO A 55 -7.12 -3.01 9.13
N ARG A 56 -6.72 -3.07 10.41
CA ARG A 56 -5.39 -2.60 10.84
C ARG A 56 -4.29 -3.52 10.33
N GLU A 57 -4.53 -4.81 10.41
CA GLU A 57 -3.61 -5.82 9.88
C GLU A 57 -3.51 -5.70 8.35
N VAL A 58 -4.63 -5.44 7.66
CA VAL A 58 -4.60 -5.18 6.21
C VAL A 58 -3.79 -3.93 5.89
N ALA A 59 -3.96 -2.84 6.64
CA ALA A 59 -3.16 -1.63 6.47
C ALA A 59 -1.67 -1.89 6.72
N HIS A 60 -1.33 -2.69 7.74
CA HIS A 60 0.04 -3.09 8.04
C HIS A 60 0.67 -3.89 6.89
N GLN A 61 -0.02 -4.91 6.37
CA GLN A 61 0.44 -5.70 5.23
C GLN A 61 0.65 -4.86 3.96
N ILE A 62 -0.16 -3.81 3.76
CA ILE A 62 0.04 -2.87 2.64
C ILE A 62 1.33 -2.07 2.83
N VAL A 63 1.62 -1.60 4.04
CA VAL A 63 2.86 -0.87 4.33
C VAL A 63 4.08 -1.78 4.17
N GLU A 64 4.03 -3.00 4.69
CA GLU A 64 5.10 -4.01 4.52
C GLU A 64 5.34 -4.31 3.03
N GLY A 65 4.28 -4.58 2.27
CA GLY A 65 4.39 -4.86 0.84
C GLY A 65 4.94 -3.67 0.04
N ARG A 66 4.59 -2.43 0.42
CA ARG A 66 5.18 -1.22 -0.18
C ARG A 66 6.67 -1.11 0.12
N LEU A 67 7.08 -1.39 1.35
CA LEU A 67 8.49 -1.35 1.75
C LEU A 67 9.32 -2.36 0.95
N GLU A 68 8.81 -3.58 0.75
CA GLU A 68 9.48 -4.60 -0.08
C GLU A 68 9.67 -4.13 -1.53
N VAL A 69 8.63 -3.53 -2.13
CA VAL A 69 8.71 -2.98 -3.50
C VAL A 69 9.71 -1.83 -3.57
N VAL A 70 9.68 -0.91 -2.61
CA VAL A 70 10.62 0.22 -2.55
C VAL A 70 12.06 -0.28 -2.41
N GLN A 71 12.32 -1.23 -1.51
CA GLN A 71 13.65 -1.83 -1.36
C GLN A 71 14.14 -2.50 -2.65
N ALA A 72 13.27 -3.22 -3.35
CA ALA A 72 13.59 -3.82 -4.64
C ALA A 72 13.92 -2.76 -5.71
N TRP A 73 13.16 -1.66 -5.73
CA TRP A 73 13.41 -0.55 -6.65
C TRP A 73 14.69 0.19 -6.34
N VAL A 74 14.97 0.50 -5.07
CA VAL A 74 16.22 1.14 -4.63
C VAL A 74 17.41 0.27 -5.02
N SER A 75 17.37 -1.03 -4.72
CA SER A 75 18.43 -1.96 -5.12
C SER A 75 18.65 -2.01 -6.64
N TRP A 76 17.57 -1.94 -7.43
CA TRP A 76 17.67 -1.85 -8.89
C TRP A 76 18.25 -0.51 -9.37
N LEU A 77 17.89 0.61 -8.74
CA LEU A 77 18.41 1.96 -9.06
C LEU A 77 19.88 2.15 -8.63
N GLU A 78 20.34 1.40 -7.65
CA GLU A 78 21.73 1.39 -7.15
C GLU A 78 22.63 0.43 -7.94
N GLY A 79 22.06 -0.58 -8.62
CA GLY A 79 22.80 -1.52 -9.45
C GLY A 79 23.26 -0.91 -10.79
N ASP A 80 24.43 -0.27 -10.79
CA ASP A 80 25.41 0.04 -11.87
C ASP A 80 24.98 0.30 -13.34
N ALA A 81 23.69 0.43 -13.69
CA ALA A 81 23.26 0.48 -15.09
C ALA A 81 22.06 1.41 -15.38
N VAL A 82 21.79 2.44 -14.57
CA VAL A 82 20.75 3.43 -14.93
C VAL A 82 21.32 4.85 -14.88
N ALA A 83 22.25 5.13 -15.80
CA ALA A 83 22.73 6.48 -16.07
C ALA A 83 21.64 7.33 -16.76
N SER A 84 20.69 7.85 -16.00
CA SER A 84 19.80 8.90 -16.47
C SER A 84 19.47 9.86 -15.32
N GLY A 85 19.34 11.16 -15.62
CA GLY A 85 19.01 12.17 -14.61
C GLY A 85 17.70 11.92 -13.86
N HIS A 86 16.78 11.12 -14.41
CA HIS A 86 15.54 10.73 -13.74
C HIS A 86 15.76 9.70 -12.62
N THR A 87 16.78 8.84 -12.74
CA THR A 87 17.19 7.87 -11.72
C THR A 87 17.68 8.58 -10.47
N GLU A 88 18.48 9.64 -10.65
CA GLU A 88 19.02 10.49 -9.58
C GLU A 88 17.91 11.22 -8.81
N ILE A 89 16.90 11.73 -9.54
CA ILE A 89 15.73 12.39 -8.96
C ILE A 89 14.89 11.38 -8.17
N MET A 90 14.59 10.20 -8.73
CA MET A 90 13.82 9.18 -8.00
C MET A 90 14.57 8.61 -6.81
N ARG A 91 15.88 8.42 -6.90
CA ARG A 91 16.71 8.02 -5.75
C ARG A 91 16.58 9.06 -4.64
N THR A 92 16.73 10.34 -4.97
CA THR A 92 16.63 11.44 -4.00
C THR A 92 15.26 11.48 -3.32
N LEU A 93 14.17 11.37 -4.09
CA LEU A 93 12.80 11.39 -3.56
C LEU A 93 12.51 10.18 -2.67
N LEU A 94 12.97 8.98 -3.06
CA LEU A 94 12.77 7.77 -2.27
C LEU A 94 13.57 7.80 -0.97
N THR A 95 14.84 8.21 -1.00
CA THR A 95 15.66 8.31 0.22
C THR A 95 15.09 9.35 1.19
N GLN A 96 14.65 10.52 0.71
CA GLN A 96 14.02 11.54 1.55
C GLN A 96 12.72 11.06 2.21
N SER A 97 11.97 10.17 1.54
CA SER A 97 10.74 9.59 2.11
C SER A 97 10.99 8.47 3.15
N MET A 98 12.22 7.96 3.26
CA MET A 98 12.59 6.93 4.23
C MET A 98 13.15 7.50 5.55
N ASP A 99 13.68 8.72 5.53
CA ASP A 99 14.29 9.39 6.69
C ASP A 99 13.32 10.29 7.50
N GLY A 100 12.09 10.47 7.01
CA GLY A 100 11.01 11.23 7.66
C GLY A 100 9.90 10.33 8.18
#